data_AF-A0A559L2M5-F1
#
_entry.id   AF-A0A559L2M5-F1
#
_cell.length_a   1.000
_cell.length_b   1.000
_cell.length_c   1.000
_cell.angle_alpha   90.00
_cell.angle_beta   90.00
_cell.angle_gamma   90.00
#
_symmetry.space_group_name_H-M   'P 1'
#
loop_
_entity.id
_entity.type
_entity.pdbx_description
1 polymer ?
#
loop_
_entity_poly.entity_id
_entity_poly.type
_entity_poly.pdbx_seq_one_letter_code
_entity_poly.pdbx_strand_id
1 'polypeptide(L)'
;MISGMNFNTGNSQEMMVHKLATKKKLLSFNDESIPDGSTLASLKSRRMEVAKEMFGKLGQDVTIEPPFFLLWGCNIFIGNGVYMNRE
;
A
#
# COMPACT_ATOMS: atom_id res chain seq x y z
N MET A 1 -14.04 2.71 -15.03
CA MET A 1 -13.50 2.61 -13.65
C MET A 1 -13.78 3.87 -12.86
N ILE A 2 -13.15 5.03 -13.15
CA ILE A 2 -13.44 6.28 -12.42
C ILE A 2 -14.73 6.97 -12.90
N SER A 3 -15.04 6.88 -14.19
CA SER A 3 -16.23 7.47 -14.80
C SER A 3 -17.53 6.68 -14.58
N GLY A 4 -17.51 5.60 -13.79
CA GLY A 4 -18.66 4.68 -13.63
C GLY A 4 -18.94 3.77 -14.84
N MET A 5 -18.27 3.98 -15.98
CA MET A 5 -18.43 3.10 -17.14
C MET A 5 -17.75 1.74 -16.96
N ASN A 6 -18.32 0.72 -17.62
CA ASN A 6 -17.71 -0.60 -17.77
C ASN A 6 -16.27 -0.45 -18.25
N PHE A 7 -15.37 -1.14 -17.56
CA PHE A 7 -13.95 -1.05 -17.83
C PHE A 7 -13.31 -2.42 -17.66
N ASN A 8 -12.60 -2.86 -18.69
CA ASN A 8 -11.77 -4.06 -18.64
C ASN A 8 -10.31 -3.63 -18.47
N THR A 9 -9.74 -3.95 -17.31
CA THR A 9 -8.35 -3.61 -16.95
C THR A 9 -7.33 -4.24 -17.90
N GLY A 10 -7.64 -5.40 -18.49
CA GLY A 10 -6.75 -6.08 -19.43
C GLY A 10 -6.54 -5.32 -20.74
N ASN A 11 -7.40 -4.34 -21.03
CA ASN A 11 -7.33 -3.57 -22.28
C ASN A 11 -6.43 -2.32 -22.17
N SER A 12 -5.82 -2.06 -21.01
CA SER A 12 -4.90 -0.93 -20.81
C SER A 12 -3.55 -1.41 -20.32
N GLN A 13 -2.53 -1.28 -21.17
CA GLN A 13 -1.16 -1.65 -20.83
C GLN A 13 -0.63 -0.84 -19.64
N GLU A 14 -0.93 0.46 -19.58
CA GLU A 14 -0.51 1.34 -18.48
C GLU A 14 -1.05 0.86 -17.13
N MET A 15 -2.32 0.44 -17.09
CA MET A 15 -2.92 -0.10 -15.87
C MET A 15 -2.30 -1.44 -15.47
N MET A 16 -1.96 -2.29 -16.43
CA MET A 16 -1.28 -3.56 -16.14
C MET A 16 0.14 -3.33 -15.59
N VAL A 17 0.88 -2.36 -16.13
CA VAL A 17 2.19 -1.95 -15.62
C VAL A 17 2.06 -1.38 -14.21
N HIS A 18 1.11 -0.48 -13.98
CA HIS A 18 0.84 0.09 -12.66
C HIS A 18 0.47 -0.99 -11.63
N LYS A 19 -0.38 -1.94 -12.01
CA LYS A 19 -0.76 -3.08 -11.16
C LYS A 19 0.44 -3.93 -10.76
N LEU A 20 1.34 -4.22 -11.70
CA LEU A 20 2.57 -4.98 -11.40
C LEU A 20 3.49 -4.22 -10.44
N ALA A 21 3.70 -2.92 -10.69
CA ALA A 21 4.51 -2.07 -9.82
C ALA A 21 3.92 -1.98 -8.39
N THR A 22 2.59 -1.84 -8.31
CA THR A 22 1.84 -1.82 -7.05
C THR A 22 1.99 -3.14 -6.30
N LYS A 23 1.90 -4.29 -7.01
CA LYS A 23 2.09 -5.61 -6.41
C LYS A 23 3.50 -5.79 -5.82
N LYS A 24 4.54 -5.26 -6.48
CA LYS A 24 5.92 -5.30 -5.95
C LYS A 24 6.04 -4.50 -4.64
N LYS A 25 5.48 -3.29 -4.60
CA LYS A 25 5.42 -2.49 -3.36
C LYS A 25 4.65 -3.21 -2.26
N LEU A 26 3.52 -3.83 -2.58
CA LEU A 26 2.73 -4.57 -1.62
C LEU A 26 3.50 -5.76 -1.02
N LEU A 27 4.30 -6.46 -1.84
CA LEU A 27 5.19 -7.52 -1.35
C LEU A 27 6.23 -6.98 -0.37
N SER A 28 6.85 -5.82 -0.66
CA SER A 28 7.79 -5.17 0.26
C SER A 28 7.10 -4.66 1.54
N PHE A 29 5.88 -4.16 1.44
CA PHE A 29 5.09 -3.71 2.60
C PHE A 29 4.74 -4.88 3.52
N ASN A 30 4.34 -6.02 2.94
CA ASN A 30 3.98 -7.24 3.65
C ASN A 30 5.19 -8.13 4.00
N ASP A 31 6.42 -7.66 3.83
CA ASP A 31 7.60 -8.44 4.20
C ASP A 31 7.61 -8.71 5.71
N GLU A 32 7.51 -9.99 6.07
CA GLU A 32 7.51 -10.48 7.46
C GLU A 32 8.93 -10.71 8.00
N SER A 33 9.98 -10.41 7.23
CA SER A 33 11.36 -10.55 7.70
C SER A 33 11.64 -9.65 8.92
N ILE A 34 12.29 -10.22 9.94
CA ILE A 34 12.73 -9.52 11.15
C ILE A 34 14.24 -9.70 11.31
N PRO A 35 15.07 -8.83 10.71
CA PRO A 35 16.52 -8.89 10.89
C PRO A 35 16.96 -8.69 12.35
N ASP A 36 18.10 -9.25 12.73
CA ASP A 36 18.68 -9.06 14.06
C ASP A 36 18.89 -7.57 14.37
N GLY A 37 18.58 -7.18 15.61
CA GLY A 37 18.64 -5.78 16.05
C GLY A 37 17.45 -4.91 15.61
N SER A 38 16.45 -5.48 14.92
CA SER A 38 15.22 -4.76 14.61
C SER A 38 14.43 -4.37 15.87
N THR A 39 13.75 -3.23 15.80
CA THR A 39 12.76 -2.80 16.80
C THR A 39 11.39 -2.72 16.16
N LEU A 40 10.31 -2.73 16.95
CA LEU A 40 8.96 -2.53 16.42
C LEU A 40 8.83 -1.20 15.67
N ALA A 41 9.53 -0.16 16.13
CA ALA A 41 9.59 1.13 15.46
C ALA A 41 10.31 1.05 14.11
N SER A 42 11.44 0.34 13.99
CA SER A 42 12.15 0.20 12.71
C SER A 42 11.35 -0.63 11.71
N LEU A 43 10.67 -1.69 12.17
CA LEU A 43 9.75 -2.47 11.33
C LEU A 43 8.56 -1.62 10.85
N LYS A 44 8.03 -0.75 11.72
CA LYS A 44 6.98 0.22 11.37
C LYS A 44 7.46 1.22 10.34
N SER A 45 8.61 1.85 10.57
CA SER A 45 9.17 2.78 9.61
C SER A 45 9.41 2.12 8.25
N ARG A 46 9.99 0.90 8.22
CA ARG A 46 10.20 0.14 6.97
C ARG A 46 8.91 0.00 6.16
N ARG A 47 7.84 -0.52 6.77
CA ARG A 47 6.57 -0.71 6.05
C ARG A 47 5.91 0.61 5.69
N MET A 48 5.95 1.61 6.57
CA MET A 48 5.30 2.90 6.31
C MET A 48 6.01 3.74 5.25
N GLU A 49 7.33 3.58 5.05
CA GLU A 49 8.01 4.18 3.89
C GLU A 49 7.47 3.62 2.57
N VAL A 50 7.25 2.30 2.49
CA VAL A 50 6.63 1.69 1.31
C VAL A 50 5.18 2.14 1.14
N ALA A 51 4.42 2.28 2.24
CA ALA A 51 3.02 2.74 2.21
C ALA A 51 2.85 4.12 1.56
N LYS A 52 3.76 5.07 1.84
CA LYS A 52 3.73 6.43 1.25
C LYS A 52 3.74 6.41 -0.27
N GLU A 53 4.34 5.39 -0.88
CA GLU A 53 4.43 5.25 -2.34
C GLU A 53 3.25 4.48 -2.96
N MET A 54 2.34 3.94 -2.15
CA MET A 54 1.22 3.13 -2.63
C MET A 54 -0.09 3.91 -2.70
N PHE A 55 -0.33 4.86 -1.80
CA PHE A 55 -1.60 5.57 -1.69
C PHE A 55 -1.64 6.87 -2.49
N GLY A 56 -2.84 7.26 -2.95
CA GLY A 56 -3.05 8.57 -3.56
C GLY A 56 -2.80 9.72 -2.56
N LYS A 57 -3.09 9.47 -1.29
CA LYS A 57 -2.69 10.33 -0.16
C LYS A 57 -2.59 9.50 1.11
N LEU A 58 -1.55 9.75 1.89
CA LEU A 58 -1.37 9.20 3.24
C LEU A 58 -1.20 10.36 4.22
N GLY A 59 -2.09 10.46 5.19
CA GLY A 59 -2.03 11.47 6.24
C GLY A 59 -0.89 11.26 7.23
N GLN A 60 -0.80 12.16 8.21
CA GLN A 60 0.13 12.06 9.33
C GLN A 60 -0.38 11.05 10.38
N ASP A 61 0.54 10.48 11.16
CA ASP A 61 0.23 9.54 12.24
C ASP A 61 -0.60 8.31 11.83
N VAL A 62 -0.47 7.90 10.56
CA VAL A 62 -1.11 6.68 10.06
C VAL A 62 -0.27 5.46 10.42
N THR A 63 -0.95 4.39 10.84
CA THR A 63 -0.34 3.08 11.05
C THR A 63 -1.21 2.02 10.38
N ILE A 64 -0.56 1.19 9.55
CA ILE A 64 -1.20 0.06 8.90
C ILE A 64 -0.40 -1.18 9.30
N GLU A 65 -1.06 -2.14 9.94
CA GLU A 65 -0.46 -3.42 10.28
C GLU A 65 -0.50 -4.37 9.08
N PRO A 66 0.60 -5.11 8.80
CA PRO A 66 0.60 -6.11 7.75
C PRO A 66 -0.08 -7.42 8.22
N PRO A 67 -0.60 -8.25 7.30
CA PRO A 67 -0.65 -8.00 5.86
C PRO A 67 -1.77 -7.04 5.47
N PHE A 68 -1.50 -6.18 4.49
CA PHE A 68 -2.50 -5.35 3.82
C PHE A 68 -2.65 -5.78 2.35
N PHE A 69 -3.83 -5.55 1.76
CA PHE A 69 -4.09 -5.89 0.37
C PHE A 69 -4.75 -4.73 -0.38
N LEU A 70 -4.17 -4.38 -1.53
CA LEU A 70 -4.71 -3.37 -2.43
C LEU A 70 -4.40 -3.73 -3.89
N LEU A 71 -5.19 -3.18 -4.81
CA LEU A 71 -5.00 -3.39 -6.25
C LEU A 71 -4.36 -2.20 -6.97
N TRP A 72 -4.87 -1.00 -6.70
CA TRP A 72 -4.45 0.24 -7.37
C TRP A 72 -3.68 1.18 -6.44
N GLY A 73 -4.15 1.31 -5.19
CA GLY A 73 -3.56 2.18 -4.16
C GLY A 73 -3.75 3.68 -4.42
N CYS A 74 -3.49 4.14 -5.64
CA CYS A 74 -3.56 5.55 -6.07
C CYS A 74 -4.94 6.19 -5.93
N ASN A 75 -6.01 5.40 -5.85
CA ASN A 75 -7.38 5.88 -5.64
C ASN A 75 -7.82 5.84 -4.15
N ILE A 76 -6.90 5.57 -3.23
CA ILE A 76 -7.16 5.51 -1.79
C ILE A 76 -6.51 6.73 -1.14
N PHE A 77 -7.29 7.45 -0.34
CA PHE A 77 -6.88 8.66 0.35
C PHE A 77 -7.15 8.48 1.84
N ILE A 78 -6.09 8.40 2.65
CA ILE A 78 -6.17 8.16 4.09
C ILE A 78 -5.91 9.48 4.82
N GLY A 79 -6.77 9.80 5.80
CA GLY A 79 -6.64 10.98 6.65
C GLY A 79 -5.57 10.85 7.72
N ASN A 80 -5.52 11.81 8.65
CA ASN A 80 -4.56 11.80 9.76
C ASN A 80 -5.05 10.88 10.90
N GLY A 81 -4.12 10.30 11.66
CA GLY A 81 -4.42 9.54 12.89
C GLY A 81 -5.14 8.21 12.66
N VAL A 82 -5.08 7.65 11.44
CA VAL A 82 -5.76 6.41 11.09
C VAL A 82 -4.94 5.20 11.54
N TYR A 83 -5.59 4.27 12.23
CA TYR A 83 -5.04 2.96 12.55
C TYR A 83 -5.81 1.88 11.79
N MET A 84 -5.09 1.04 11.03
CA MET A 84 -5.65 -0.14 10.37
C MET A 84 -5.01 -1.37 10.99
N ASN A 85 -5.84 -2.14 11.71
CA ASN A 85 -5.42 -3.37 12.35
C ASN A 85 -5.34 -4.53 11.34
N ARG A 86 -4.72 -5.62 11.77
CA ARG A 86 -4.71 -6.90 11.03
C ARG A 86 -6.04 -7.66 11.14
N GLU A 87 -6.77 -7.50 12.24
CA GLU A 87 -8.04 -8.18 12.58
C GLU A 87 -9.07 -7.21 13.17
#